data_AF-A0A2J7V9T5-F1
#
_entry.id   AF-A0A2J7V9T5-F1
#
_cell.length_a   1.000
_cell.length_b   1.000
_cell.length_c   1.000
_cell.angle_alpha   90.00
_cell.angle_beta   90.00
_cell.angle_gamma   90.00
#
_symmetry.space_group_name_H-M   'P 1'
#
loop_
_entity.id
_entity.type
_entity.pdbx_description
1 polymer ?
#
loop_
_entity_poly.entity_id
_entity_poly.type
_entity_poly.pdbx_seq_one_letter_code
_entity_poly.pdbx_strand_id
1 'polypeptide(L)'
;MSKLARACAVAVAVATSLAGGIAAAQIQGGVARKTAPPAVALGVPVAKATISQRSSSGSTSGSGSSLTFASGQPALRYQPIDLPTAKDPVRREAVKDGAKEAHASARGAAAGATSTTGTTGEFAPAPGVIRANMPPVSFADAQRVLKTRVLPTNVNQGVTAAPKAGKTPTSTSTATSLAKIAGDAAASGPVSIAELARALRHHPDLIYQYVRNNVEYYPTFGLQKGALGAVLDNQATAHDQATLMVELLRASGLEANYVRGIARLSAAQLAEWWGVSTANACGVLSLLGQAQIPVYAINATTAGSCPGTVAALTDVSIEHVWVKTRINGSWYVFDPSYKPHTFKSGIDLASASTTGYDAATYLSSAQSGATVTADYVQNLNRTNIRNNLATYATKLASHLRANKPAATLDDVLGGKTIVPFYGALRQTSLPHQNTAWGSEELAELPGYMKPTLRVQYQGIDQTYTSDAIYGRRLTLTYNGANQPVLKLDGVAVGNPGTAVTPGASTPITFTVTHNAYVSTWANHSFTQRIKGGGTNTFLIANGWGPAGRGPAENYRRTLSDLRPARSMPAPAS
;
A
#
# COMPACT_ATOMS: atom_id res chain seq x y z
N MET A 1 -36.23 16.98 -32.84
CA MET A 1 -36.00 16.95 -31.38
C MET A 1 -35.48 15.57 -31.00
N SER A 2 -34.21 15.44 -30.61
CA SER A 2 -33.73 14.50 -29.58
C SER A 2 -32.24 14.80 -29.34
N LYS A 3 -31.93 15.43 -28.20
CA LYS A 3 -30.55 15.61 -27.75
C LYS A 3 -30.22 14.41 -26.86
N LEU A 4 -29.33 13.54 -27.35
CA LEU A 4 -28.68 12.52 -26.52
C LEU A 4 -27.89 13.22 -25.40
N ALA A 5 -28.32 13.03 -24.16
CA ALA A 5 -27.56 13.45 -22.99
C ALA A 5 -26.35 12.50 -22.80
N ARG A 6 -25.14 13.01 -23.06
CA ARG A 6 -23.89 12.38 -22.60
C ARG A 6 -23.80 12.51 -21.09
N ALA A 7 -23.87 11.40 -20.38
CA ALA A 7 -23.53 11.33 -18.96
C ALA A 7 -22.00 11.43 -18.81
N CYS A 8 -21.50 12.55 -18.27
CA CYS A 8 -20.12 12.66 -17.82
C CYS A 8 -19.98 11.96 -16.47
N ALA A 9 -19.34 10.79 -16.44
CA ALA A 9 -18.89 10.18 -15.19
C ALA A 9 -17.65 10.94 -14.69
N VAL A 10 -17.72 11.52 -13.50
CA VAL A 10 -16.57 12.10 -12.81
C VAL A 10 -16.11 11.08 -11.76
N ALA A 11 -14.86 10.62 -11.88
CA ALA A 11 -14.26 9.68 -10.95
C ALA A 11 -13.65 10.41 -9.75
N VAL A 12 -13.95 9.94 -8.54
CA VAL A 12 -13.33 10.39 -7.28
C VAL A 12 -12.40 9.28 -6.80
N ALA A 13 -11.09 9.53 -6.77
CA ALA A 13 -10.08 8.52 -6.50
C ALA A 13 -9.54 8.58 -5.06
N VAL A 14 -9.37 7.41 -4.44
CA VAL A 14 -8.66 7.16 -3.18
C VAL A 14 -7.65 6.05 -3.42
N ALA A 15 -6.36 6.29 -3.18
CA ALA A 15 -5.32 5.28 -3.34
C ALA A 15 -4.35 5.34 -2.15
N THR A 16 -4.02 4.18 -1.58
CA THR A 16 -2.91 4.00 -0.64
C THR A 16 -1.86 3.10 -1.29
N SER A 17 -0.70 3.66 -1.60
CA SER A 17 0.45 2.93 -2.14
C SER A 17 1.57 2.85 -1.10
N LEU A 18 2.27 1.72 -1.04
CA LEU A 18 3.65 1.73 -0.54
C LEU A 18 4.52 2.34 -1.64
N ALA A 19 5.35 3.30 -1.27
CA ALA A 19 6.29 3.94 -2.18
C ALA A 19 7.31 2.91 -2.68
N GLY A 20 7.12 2.50 -3.93
CA GLY A 20 7.99 1.60 -4.68
C GLY A 20 7.42 1.39 -6.07
N GLY A 21 7.28 2.47 -6.85
CA GLY A 21 6.77 2.39 -8.23
C GLY A 21 6.12 3.68 -8.69
N ILE A 22 6.64 4.27 -9.75
CA ILE A 22 6.30 5.60 -10.30
C ILE A 22 5.04 5.48 -11.17
N ALA A 23 4.03 6.31 -10.93
CA ALA A 23 3.03 6.66 -11.95
C ALA A 23 2.49 8.08 -11.70
N ALA A 24 2.88 9.04 -12.54
CA ALA A 24 2.32 10.38 -12.55
C ALA A 24 1.14 10.43 -13.54
N ALA A 25 -0.04 10.86 -13.07
CA ALA A 25 -1.14 11.27 -13.93
C ALA A 25 -1.24 12.79 -13.91
N GLN A 26 -0.86 13.44 -15.02
CA GLN A 26 -1.09 14.88 -15.25
C GLN A 26 -2.57 15.13 -15.56
N ILE A 27 -3.18 16.12 -14.90
CA ILE A 27 -4.38 16.80 -15.40
C ILE A 27 -4.06 18.30 -15.49
N GLN A 28 -4.14 18.83 -16.72
CA GLN A 28 -4.02 20.27 -17.04
C GLN A 28 -5.30 21.04 -16.68
N GLY A 29 -5.12 22.30 -16.28
CA GLY A 29 -6.18 23.31 -16.29
C GLY A 29 -5.83 24.54 -15.44
N GLY A 30 -5.29 25.59 -16.07
CA GLY A 30 -5.04 26.89 -15.44
C GLY A 30 -6.27 27.79 -15.41
N VAL A 31 -6.31 28.76 -14.49
CA VAL A 31 -6.24 30.23 -14.69
C VAL A 31 -6.18 30.90 -13.29
N ALA A 32 -5.37 31.97 -13.19
CA ALA A 32 -4.89 32.65 -11.98
C ALA A 32 -5.89 33.58 -11.27
N ARG A 33 -5.62 33.90 -9.98
CA ARG A 33 -5.93 35.22 -9.38
C ARG A 33 -5.05 35.58 -8.18
N LYS A 34 -4.73 36.89 -8.12
CA LYS A 34 -3.83 37.67 -7.25
C LYS A 34 -4.15 37.63 -5.75
N THR A 35 -3.10 37.80 -4.95
CA THR A 35 -3.04 38.02 -3.50
C THR A 35 -2.95 39.50 -3.11
N ALA A 36 -3.37 39.83 -1.87
CA ALA A 36 -2.84 40.92 -1.03
C ALA A 36 -3.20 40.71 0.48
N PRO A 37 -2.24 40.81 1.44
CA PRO A 37 -2.43 40.95 2.91
C PRO A 37 -2.09 42.40 3.37
N PRO A 38 -1.91 42.82 4.68
CA PRO A 38 -1.73 42.04 5.93
C PRO A 38 -2.25 42.61 7.30
N ALA A 39 -1.96 41.83 8.35
CA ALA A 39 -1.53 42.16 9.75
C ALA A 39 -2.53 42.55 10.88
N VAL A 40 -2.36 41.93 12.07
CA VAL A 40 -1.85 42.50 13.36
C VAL A 40 -1.88 41.44 14.48
N ALA A 41 -1.00 41.59 15.48
CA ALA A 41 -0.51 40.60 16.45
C ALA A 41 -0.92 40.84 17.92
N LEU A 42 -0.45 39.91 18.78
CA LEU A 42 -0.07 40.02 20.22
C LEU A 42 -1.06 39.64 21.34
N GLY A 43 -0.54 38.86 22.31
CA GLY A 43 -0.97 38.91 23.72
C GLY A 43 -0.95 37.58 24.50
N VAL A 44 0.11 37.32 25.26
CA VAL A 44 0.20 36.31 26.35
C VAL A 44 0.35 37.06 27.68
N PRO A 45 -0.09 36.48 28.82
CA PRO A 45 0.83 36.44 29.97
C PRO A 45 0.85 35.09 30.72
N VAL A 46 1.97 34.93 31.43
CA VAL A 46 2.46 33.80 32.24
C VAL A 46 2.10 34.00 33.71
N ALA A 47 1.89 32.92 34.47
CA ALA A 47 2.02 32.91 35.93
C ALA A 47 2.79 31.67 36.42
N LYS A 48 3.79 31.90 37.29
CA LYS A 48 4.60 30.91 38.01
C LYS A 48 4.03 30.70 39.42
N ALA A 49 4.13 29.48 39.95
CA ALA A 49 4.21 29.23 41.39
C ALA A 49 5.10 28.01 41.67
N THR A 50 5.92 28.12 42.71
CA THR A 50 7.00 27.22 43.12
C THR A 50 6.59 26.52 44.43
N ILE A 51 6.71 25.18 44.54
CA ILE A 51 6.83 24.47 45.83
C ILE A 51 7.85 23.33 45.65
N SER A 52 8.74 23.18 46.63
CA SER A 52 9.87 22.25 46.70
C SER A 52 9.63 21.19 47.79
N GLN A 53 9.96 19.92 47.54
CA GLN A 53 10.77 19.07 48.44
C GLN A 53 11.08 17.64 47.88
N ARG A 54 12.39 17.36 47.81
CA ARG A 54 13.15 16.10 48.02
C ARG A 54 12.80 14.73 47.37
N SER A 55 13.64 14.39 46.38
CA SER A 55 14.48 13.16 46.23
C SER A 55 13.87 11.75 46.28
N SER A 56 13.85 11.06 45.12
CA SER A 56 14.59 9.80 44.87
C SER A 56 14.45 9.34 43.40
N SER A 57 15.55 8.86 42.82
CA SER A 57 15.70 8.11 41.55
C SER A 57 14.86 8.57 40.34
N GLY A 58 15.39 9.50 39.57
CA GLY A 58 14.85 9.87 38.25
C GLY A 58 15.00 8.74 37.24
N SER A 59 13.97 7.90 37.13
CA SER A 59 13.66 7.19 35.89
C SER A 59 12.93 8.17 34.97
N THR A 60 13.68 8.91 34.16
CA THR A 60 13.07 9.53 32.98
C THR A 60 12.64 8.40 32.06
N SER A 61 11.34 8.15 32.07
CA SER A 61 10.66 7.15 31.26
C SER A 61 10.85 7.49 29.78
N GLY A 62 11.91 6.95 29.19
CA GLY A 62 12.00 6.79 27.74
C GLY A 62 10.94 5.78 27.34
N SER A 63 9.87 6.23 26.69
CA SER A 63 8.86 5.38 26.06
C SER A 63 9.43 4.68 24.82
N GLY A 64 10.51 3.91 25.00
CA GLY A 64 11.03 2.98 24.00
C GLY A 64 10.32 1.65 24.16
N SER A 65 9.70 1.16 23.09
CA SER A 65 9.19 -0.21 22.99
C SER A 65 10.24 -1.22 23.45
N SER A 66 9.84 -2.28 24.16
CA SER A 66 10.72 -3.27 24.82
C SER A 66 11.43 -4.25 23.86
N LEU A 67 11.67 -3.85 22.61
CA LEU A 67 12.40 -4.67 21.65
C LEU A 67 13.86 -4.73 22.06
N THR A 68 14.40 -5.94 22.22
CA THR A 68 15.79 -6.18 22.57
C THR A 68 16.45 -7.07 21.53
N PHE A 69 17.74 -6.83 21.27
CA PHE A 69 18.59 -7.82 20.62
C PHE A 69 18.89 -8.95 21.62
N ALA A 70 19.21 -10.17 21.16
CA ALA A 70 19.62 -11.28 22.03
C ALA A 70 20.80 -10.97 22.96
N SER A 71 21.56 -9.91 22.68
CA SER A 71 22.59 -9.36 23.58
C SER A 71 22.04 -8.68 24.85
N GLY A 72 20.71 -8.60 25.01
CA GLY A 72 20.04 -7.90 26.11
C GLY A 72 19.97 -6.38 25.93
N GLN A 73 20.56 -5.83 24.86
CA GLN A 73 20.49 -4.40 24.56
C GLN A 73 19.17 -4.04 23.86
N PRO A 74 18.58 -2.86 24.12
CA PRO A 74 17.39 -2.41 23.42
C PRO A 74 17.68 -2.23 21.93
N ALA A 75 16.83 -2.83 21.09
CA ALA A 75 16.91 -2.75 19.64
C ALA A 75 16.56 -1.36 19.11
N LEU A 76 15.77 -0.61 19.88
CA LEU A 76 15.33 0.74 19.55
C LEU A 76 15.86 1.72 20.59
N ARG A 77 16.61 2.72 20.14
CA ARG A 77 16.86 3.95 20.90
C ARG A 77 16.20 5.11 20.15
N TYR A 78 14.94 5.39 20.46
CA TYR A 78 14.33 6.64 20.01
C TYR A 78 14.79 7.77 20.92
N GLN A 79 15.39 8.82 20.34
CA GLN A 79 15.49 10.08 21.04
C GLN A 79 14.13 10.80 20.99
N PRO A 80 13.81 11.67 21.96
CA PRO A 80 12.58 12.46 21.91
C PRO A 80 12.39 13.29 20.64
N ILE A 81 13.48 13.60 19.92
CA ILE A 81 13.45 14.26 18.60
C ILE A 81 13.04 13.32 17.45
N ASP A 82 13.23 12.00 17.64
CA ASP A 82 12.84 10.95 16.69
C ASP A 82 11.37 10.54 16.87
N LEU A 83 10.74 10.98 17.97
CA LEU A 83 9.31 10.88 18.21
C LEU A 83 8.64 12.13 17.61
N PRO A 84 7.80 11.99 16.57
CA PRO A 84 7.03 13.11 16.06
C PRO A 84 6.17 13.66 17.19
N THR A 85 6.38 14.94 17.49
CA THR A 85 5.43 15.68 18.32
C THR A 85 4.03 15.55 17.70
N ALA A 86 2.97 15.61 18.50
CA ALA A 86 1.57 15.51 18.07
C ALA A 86 1.13 16.56 17.00
N LYS A 87 2.06 17.36 16.47
CA LYS A 87 1.90 18.41 15.49
C LYS A 87 2.54 18.13 14.12
N ASP A 88 2.97 16.92 13.80
CA ASP A 88 3.37 16.58 12.42
C ASP A 88 2.31 15.71 11.70
N PRO A 89 1.19 16.30 11.23
CA PRO A 89 0.19 15.59 10.46
C PRO A 89 0.73 15.44 9.04
N VAL A 90 1.35 14.30 8.76
CA VAL A 90 1.96 13.98 7.46
C VAL A 90 3.17 14.87 7.19
N ARG A 91 4.35 14.28 6.96
CA ARG A 91 5.40 14.97 6.23
C ARG A 91 4.88 15.23 4.82
N ARG A 92 4.16 16.34 4.65
CA ARG A 92 3.74 16.85 3.36
C ARG A 92 5.01 17.38 2.74
N GLU A 93 5.78 16.53 2.09
CA GLU A 93 6.63 16.99 1.00
C GLU A 93 5.72 17.32 -0.20
N ALA A 94 4.82 18.28 0.00
CA ALA A 94 4.63 19.24 -1.06
C ALA A 94 5.95 20.01 -1.09
N VAL A 95 6.63 20.02 -2.23
CA VAL A 95 7.68 20.98 -2.50
C VAL A 95 7.10 22.36 -2.17
N LYS A 96 7.47 22.89 -0.99
CA LYS A 96 7.17 24.24 -0.52
C LYS A 96 8.43 24.76 0.16
N ASP A 97 9.21 25.42 -0.70
CA ASP A 97 10.01 26.63 -0.49
C ASP A 97 11.20 26.59 0.50
N GLY A 98 12.39 26.70 -0.08
CA GLY A 98 13.39 27.71 0.27
C GLY A 98 13.99 27.68 1.68
N ALA A 99 14.93 26.77 1.94
CA ALA A 99 15.96 27.00 2.96
C ALA A 99 17.23 27.54 2.28
N LYS A 100 17.58 28.77 2.67
CA LYS A 100 18.72 29.58 2.21
C LYS A 100 20.06 28.86 2.46
N GLU A 101 20.80 28.56 1.41
CA GLU A 101 22.26 28.48 1.51
C GLU A 101 22.81 29.90 1.33
N ALA A 102 23.25 30.48 2.43
CA ALA A 102 23.94 31.77 2.42
C ALA A 102 25.30 31.61 1.72
N HIS A 103 25.57 32.53 0.79
CA HIS A 103 26.86 32.75 0.16
C HIS A 103 28.02 32.80 1.17
N ALA A 104 29.09 32.06 0.89
CA ALA A 104 30.45 32.47 1.24
C ALA A 104 31.40 32.09 0.11
N SER A 105 31.91 33.11 -0.57
CA SER A 105 32.91 33.02 -1.64
C SER A 105 34.32 32.96 -1.06
N ALA A 106 35.13 32.04 -1.60
CA ALA A 106 36.59 32.06 -1.78
C ALA A 106 37.55 32.48 -0.64
N ARG A 107 38.40 31.52 -0.20
CA ARG A 107 39.90 31.58 -0.28
C ARG A 107 40.57 30.39 0.43
N GLY A 108 41.57 29.78 -0.25
CA GLY A 108 42.85 29.40 0.37
C GLY A 108 43.05 27.98 0.92
N ALA A 109 43.66 27.12 0.09
CA ALA A 109 44.72 26.12 0.35
C ALA A 109 44.82 25.32 1.68
N ALA A 110 44.88 23.98 1.47
CA ALA A 110 45.69 22.96 2.16
C ALA A 110 45.40 22.57 3.63
N ALA A 111 44.87 21.35 3.80
CA ALA A 111 45.46 20.23 4.56
C ALA A 111 44.35 19.22 4.94
N GLY A 112 44.67 17.93 4.87
CA GLY A 112 43.70 16.83 4.84
C GLY A 112 42.89 16.60 6.11
N ALA A 113 41.65 16.17 5.91
CA ALA A 113 40.91 15.33 6.84
C ALA A 113 39.83 14.56 6.07
N THR A 114 39.78 13.26 6.31
CA THR A 114 38.81 12.25 5.85
C THR A 114 37.37 12.75 5.75
N SER A 115 36.81 12.76 4.53
CA SER A 115 35.40 13.02 4.29
C SER A 115 34.55 11.82 4.70
N THR A 116 33.84 11.99 5.81
CA THR A 116 32.72 11.14 6.18
C THR A 116 31.60 11.36 5.16
N THR A 117 31.11 10.24 4.62
CA THR A 117 30.01 10.11 3.68
C THR A 117 28.80 10.96 4.05
N GLY A 118 28.42 11.86 3.13
CA GLY A 118 27.17 12.60 3.17
C GLY A 118 25.96 11.66 3.22
N THR A 119 24.94 12.11 3.93
CA THR A 119 23.64 11.47 4.07
C THR A 119 23.08 11.03 2.72
N THR A 120 23.00 9.72 2.52
CA THR A 120 22.28 9.12 1.40
C THR A 120 20.83 9.59 1.43
N GLY A 121 20.39 10.21 0.34
CA GLY A 121 19.12 10.91 0.22
C GLY A 121 17.92 10.09 0.71
N GLU A 122 17.13 10.70 1.58
CA GLU A 122 15.78 10.26 1.89
C GLU A 122 14.99 10.21 0.56
N PHE A 123 14.42 9.06 0.23
CA PHE A 123 13.62 8.88 -0.98
C PHE A 123 12.38 9.80 -0.86
N ALA A 124 12.35 10.97 -1.50
CA ALA A 124 11.18 11.85 -1.47
C ALA A 124 9.93 11.11 -2.01
N PRO A 125 8.71 11.36 -1.49
CA PRO A 125 7.51 10.78 -2.05
C PRO A 125 7.28 11.28 -3.48
N ALA A 126 6.69 10.45 -4.34
CA ALA A 126 6.33 10.86 -5.69
C ALA A 126 5.29 12.00 -5.66
N PRO A 127 5.25 12.88 -6.68
CA PRO A 127 4.25 13.95 -6.73
C PRO A 127 2.83 13.42 -6.54
N GLY A 128 2.09 14.02 -5.60
CA GLY A 128 0.72 13.61 -5.27
C GLY A 128 0.62 12.41 -4.31
N VAL A 129 1.74 11.88 -3.82
CA VAL A 129 1.78 10.82 -2.80
C VAL A 129 2.09 11.42 -1.43
N ILE A 130 1.34 10.97 -0.44
CA ILE A 130 1.62 11.25 0.97
C ILE A 130 2.33 10.03 1.54
N ARG A 131 3.47 10.23 2.21
CA ARG A 131 4.17 9.18 2.94
C ARG A 131 4.01 9.39 4.44
N ALA A 132 3.71 8.31 5.15
CA ALA A 132 3.89 8.21 6.59
C ALA A 132 5.19 7.46 6.87
N ASN A 133 6.08 8.02 7.68
CA ASN A 133 7.27 7.33 8.15
C ASN A 133 6.93 6.58 9.43
N MET A 134 6.78 5.25 9.39
CA MET A 134 6.21 4.50 10.50
C MET A 134 7.30 3.82 11.36
N PRO A 135 7.26 3.97 12.70
CA PRO A 135 8.29 3.43 13.57
C PRO A 135 8.11 1.91 13.73
N PRO A 136 9.19 1.14 13.89
CA PRO A 136 9.14 -0.23 14.39
C PRO A 136 8.25 -0.39 15.61
N VAL A 137 7.49 -1.49 15.66
CA VAL A 137 6.46 -1.74 16.66
C VAL A 137 6.78 -3.04 17.39
N SER A 138 6.81 -3.00 18.73
CA SER A 138 6.87 -4.22 19.53
C SER A 138 5.53 -4.93 19.57
N PHE A 139 5.55 -6.24 19.71
CA PHE A 139 4.34 -7.02 19.98
C PHE A 139 3.52 -6.50 21.17
N ALA A 140 4.17 -6.15 22.28
CA ALA A 140 3.46 -5.68 23.48
C ALA A 140 2.66 -4.40 23.21
N ASP A 141 3.24 -3.48 22.44
CA ASP A 141 2.55 -2.26 22.00
C ASP A 141 1.43 -2.57 21.01
N ALA A 142 1.66 -3.50 20.08
CA ALA A 142 0.65 -3.96 19.14
C ALA A 142 -0.55 -4.58 19.83
N GLN A 143 -0.35 -5.47 20.80
CA GLN A 143 -1.44 -6.05 21.57
C GLN A 143 -2.24 -4.99 22.31
N ARG A 144 -1.55 -4.05 22.97
CA ARG A 144 -2.19 -2.97 23.73
C ARG A 144 -3.03 -2.07 22.83
N VAL A 145 -2.54 -1.71 21.65
CA VAL A 145 -3.19 -0.75 20.76
C VAL A 145 -4.24 -1.40 19.85
N LEU A 146 -4.03 -2.61 19.38
CA LEU A 146 -4.95 -3.25 18.43
C LEU A 146 -6.21 -3.76 19.14
N LYS A 147 -6.10 -4.25 20.38
CA LYS A 147 -7.26 -4.73 21.17
C LYS A 147 -8.24 -3.61 21.55
N THR A 148 -7.80 -2.36 21.57
CA THR A 148 -8.68 -1.22 21.89
C THR A 148 -9.48 -0.71 20.70
N ARG A 149 -9.22 -1.25 19.49
CA ARG A 149 -9.88 -0.78 18.27
C ARG A 149 -11.25 -1.43 18.13
N VAL A 150 -12.27 -0.58 18.19
CA VAL A 150 -13.66 -0.95 17.96
C VAL A 150 -14.12 -0.28 16.67
N LEU A 151 -14.65 -1.08 15.75
CA LEU A 151 -15.25 -0.55 14.53
C LEU A 151 -16.69 -0.08 14.79
N PRO A 152 -17.20 0.92 14.04
CA PRO A 152 -18.60 1.33 14.13
C PRO A 152 -19.56 0.16 13.90
N THR A 153 -20.72 0.18 14.56
CA THR A 153 -21.75 -0.89 14.45
C THR A 153 -22.35 -1.01 13.05
N ASN A 154 -22.33 0.08 12.26
CA ASN A 154 -22.78 0.09 10.87
C ASN A 154 -21.68 -0.27 9.86
N VAL A 155 -20.53 -0.78 10.32
CA VAL A 155 -19.46 -1.20 9.39
C VAL A 155 -19.99 -2.23 8.39
N ASN A 156 -19.64 -2.07 7.12
CA ASN A 156 -20.04 -2.97 6.03
C ASN A 156 -21.56 -3.09 5.82
N GLN A 157 -22.34 -2.07 6.23
CA GLN A 157 -23.76 -2.05 5.90
C GLN A 157 -23.97 -2.20 4.38
N GLY A 158 -24.93 -3.04 3.97
CA GLY A 158 -25.24 -3.28 2.55
C GLY A 158 -24.26 -4.20 1.81
N VAL A 159 -23.20 -4.67 2.47
CA VAL A 159 -22.32 -5.73 1.95
C VAL A 159 -23.08 -7.05 2.06
N THR A 160 -23.74 -7.47 0.99
CA THR A 160 -24.27 -8.83 0.88
C THR A 160 -23.13 -9.81 0.61
N ALA A 161 -23.25 -11.04 1.16
CA ALA A 161 -22.36 -12.14 0.81
C ALA A 161 -22.37 -12.34 -0.72
N ALA A 162 -21.21 -12.64 -1.30
CA ALA A 162 -21.09 -12.84 -2.75
C ALA A 162 -22.19 -13.81 -3.25
N PRO A 163 -22.95 -13.44 -4.30
CA PRO A 163 -23.94 -14.35 -4.85
C PRO A 163 -23.25 -15.61 -5.38
N LYS A 164 -23.82 -16.78 -5.10
CA LYS A 164 -23.48 -18.03 -5.82
C LYS A 164 -23.78 -17.79 -7.30
N ALA A 165 -22.75 -17.51 -8.09
CA ALA A 165 -22.93 -17.04 -9.46
C ALA A 165 -23.25 -18.19 -10.41
N GLY A 166 -24.31 -18.00 -11.20
CA GLY A 166 -24.63 -18.78 -12.37
C GLY A 166 -23.59 -18.60 -13.50
N LYS A 167 -23.54 -19.62 -14.36
CA LYS A 167 -22.58 -19.83 -15.45
C LYS A 167 -22.67 -18.77 -16.55
N THR A 168 -21.55 -18.15 -16.94
CA THR A 168 -21.04 -18.10 -18.33
C THR A 168 -19.64 -17.45 -18.41
N PRO A 169 -18.67 -18.00 -19.16
CA PRO A 169 -17.36 -17.37 -19.39
C PRO A 169 -17.20 -16.84 -20.83
N THR A 170 -16.54 -15.69 -20.98
CA THR A 170 -15.91 -15.31 -22.26
C THR A 170 -14.66 -14.48 -22.01
N SER A 171 -13.54 -14.93 -22.55
CA SER A 171 -12.20 -14.35 -22.41
C SER A 171 -11.72 -13.78 -23.75
N THR A 172 -11.25 -12.53 -23.78
CA THR A 172 -10.03 -12.09 -24.51
C THR A 172 -9.79 -10.59 -24.31
N SER A 173 -8.55 -10.17 -24.02
CA SER A 173 -7.75 -9.26 -24.85
C SER A 173 -6.57 -8.64 -24.09
N THR A 174 -5.45 -8.57 -24.80
CA THR A 174 -4.11 -8.08 -24.47
C THR A 174 -3.99 -6.56 -24.52
N ALA A 175 -3.25 -5.93 -23.58
CA ALA A 175 -2.30 -4.82 -23.82
C ALA A 175 -1.74 -4.20 -22.50
N THR A 176 -0.53 -3.68 -22.64
CA THR A 176 0.57 -3.40 -21.69
C THR A 176 0.42 -2.20 -20.75
N SER A 177 0.93 -2.30 -19.51
CA SER A 177 1.48 -1.16 -18.74
C SER A 177 2.48 -1.60 -17.66
N LEU A 178 3.53 -0.78 -17.48
CA LEU A 178 4.68 -1.00 -16.60
C LEU A 178 4.43 -0.52 -15.16
N ALA A 179 4.34 -1.47 -14.26
CA ALA A 179 4.98 -1.54 -12.94
C ALA A 179 4.90 -3.04 -12.59
N LYS A 180 6.02 -3.70 -12.33
CA LYS A 180 6.03 -5.16 -12.07
C LYS A 180 6.48 -5.45 -10.65
N ILE A 181 5.57 -5.97 -9.86
CA ILE A 181 5.87 -6.94 -8.81
C ILE A 181 5.50 -8.31 -9.41
N ALA A 182 6.16 -9.42 -9.03
CA ALA A 182 6.15 -10.68 -9.79
C ALA A 182 4.74 -11.23 -10.15
N GLY A 183 3.68 -10.85 -9.41
CA GLY A 183 2.29 -11.21 -9.69
C GLY A 183 1.68 -10.61 -10.96
N ASP A 184 2.24 -9.55 -11.53
CA ASP A 184 1.66 -8.85 -12.69
C ASP A 184 1.66 -9.68 -14.00
N ALA A 185 2.47 -10.73 -14.05
CA ALA A 185 2.50 -11.68 -15.16
C ALA A 185 1.49 -12.84 -15.01
N ALA A 186 0.98 -13.10 -13.80
CA ALA A 186 0.06 -14.20 -13.56
C ALA A 186 -1.28 -13.96 -14.26
N ALA A 187 -1.88 -15.03 -14.81
CA ALA A 187 -3.18 -14.96 -15.47
C ALA A 187 -4.22 -14.37 -14.50
N SER A 188 -5.15 -13.57 -15.01
CA SER A 188 -6.22 -13.01 -14.19
C SER A 188 -7.11 -14.15 -13.68
N GLY A 189 -7.21 -14.28 -12.35
CA GLY A 189 -8.04 -15.31 -11.74
C GLY A 189 -9.54 -15.06 -11.93
N PRO A 190 -10.39 -16.07 -11.73
CA PRO A 190 -11.84 -15.92 -11.84
C PRO A 190 -12.37 -14.93 -10.79
N VAL A 191 -13.36 -14.13 -11.17
CA VAL A 191 -13.96 -13.07 -10.33
C VAL A 191 -14.78 -13.60 -9.13
N SER A 192 -14.86 -14.92 -8.97
CA SER A 192 -15.63 -15.57 -7.91
C SER A 192 -14.81 -16.68 -7.27
N ILE A 193 -14.79 -16.67 -5.94
CA ILE A 193 -14.13 -17.70 -5.12
C ILE A 193 -14.72 -19.08 -5.36
N ALA A 194 -16.04 -19.19 -5.58
CA ALA A 194 -16.68 -20.47 -5.86
C ALA A 194 -16.23 -21.06 -7.21
N GLU A 195 -16.11 -20.22 -8.24
CA GLU A 195 -15.60 -20.65 -9.53
C GLU A 195 -14.11 -21.00 -9.48
N LEU A 196 -13.32 -20.27 -8.68
CA LEU A 196 -11.93 -20.61 -8.44
C LEU A 196 -11.82 -21.97 -7.73
N ALA A 197 -12.58 -22.19 -6.66
CA ALA A 197 -12.59 -23.46 -5.94
C ALA A 197 -12.97 -24.62 -6.88
N ARG A 198 -13.98 -24.43 -7.73
CA ARG A 198 -14.39 -25.41 -8.75
C ARG A 198 -13.31 -25.66 -9.79
N ALA A 199 -12.65 -24.61 -10.29
CA ALA A 199 -11.55 -24.73 -11.24
C ALA A 199 -10.34 -25.47 -10.64
N LEU A 200 -10.12 -25.30 -9.33
CA LEU A 200 -9.13 -26.02 -8.53
C LEU A 200 -9.65 -27.39 -8.04
N ARG A 201 -10.77 -27.86 -8.62
CA ARG A 201 -11.39 -29.18 -8.40
C ARG A 201 -11.72 -29.45 -6.93
N HIS A 202 -11.96 -28.39 -6.15
CA HIS A 202 -12.17 -28.47 -4.70
C HIS A 202 -11.04 -29.20 -3.95
N HIS A 203 -9.83 -29.20 -4.51
CA HIS A 203 -8.72 -30.01 -3.99
C HIS A 203 -7.78 -29.14 -3.14
N PRO A 204 -7.53 -29.47 -1.86
CA PRO A 204 -6.74 -28.62 -0.96
C PRO A 204 -5.31 -28.36 -1.45
N ASP A 205 -4.69 -29.34 -2.12
CA ASP A 205 -3.35 -29.14 -2.70
C ASP A 205 -3.36 -28.15 -3.86
N LEU A 206 -4.35 -28.24 -4.76
CA LEU A 206 -4.44 -27.31 -5.89
C LEU A 206 -4.76 -25.89 -5.39
N ILE A 207 -5.53 -25.77 -4.32
CA ILE A 207 -5.79 -24.51 -3.63
C ILE A 207 -4.49 -23.92 -3.07
N TYR A 208 -3.73 -24.69 -2.30
CA TYR A 208 -2.46 -24.21 -1.75
C TYR A 208 -1.47 -23.82 -2.85
N GLN A 209 -1.29 -24.67 -3.86
CA GLN A 209 -0.41 -24.42 -5.00
C GLN A 209 -0.83 -23.17 -5.77
N TYR A 210 -2.14 -22.97 -6.00
CA TYR A 210 -2.65 -21.79 -6.68
C TYR A 210 -2.29 -20.51 -5.92
N VAL A 211 -2.67 -20.42 -4.63
CA VAL A 211 -2.44 -19.21 -3.84
C VAL A 211 -0.94 -18.94 -3.71
N ARG A 212 -0.16 -19.98 -3.39
CA ARG A 212 1.28 -19.84 -3.21
C ARG A 212 1.99 -19.42 -4.49
N ASN A 213 1.65 -20.00 -5.64
CA ASN A 213 2.42 -19.79 -6.87
C ASN A 213 1.96 -18.59 -7.69
N ASN A 214 0.71 -18.12 -7.51
CA ASN A 214 0.13 -17.08 -8.35
C ASN A 214 -0.09 -15.74 -7.61
N VAL A 215 -0.07 -15.73 -6.28
CA VAL A 215 -0.27 -14.50 -5.50
C VAL A 215 1.04 -14.06 -4.86
N GLU A 216 1.65 -13.01 -5.39
CA GLU A 216 2.89 -12.46 -4.85
C GLU A 216 2.68 -11.82 -3.47
N TYR A 217 3.69 -11.96 -2.61
CA TYR A 217 3.64 -11.40 -1.26
C TYR A 217 4.26 -10.00 -1.23
N TYR A 218 3.58 -9.05 -0.61
CA TYR A 218 4.19 -7.80 -0.18
C TYR A 218 4.09 -7.64 1.35
N PRO A 219 5.17 -7.21 2.02
CA PRO A 219 5.22 -7.19 3.47
C PRO A 219 4.47 -5.98 4.02
N THR A 220 3.23 -6.20 4.46
CA THR A 220 2.42 -5.22 5.18
C THR A 220 1.47 -5.94 6.12
N PHE A 221 1.28 -5.40 7.31
CA PHE A 221 0.44 -6.01 8.33
C PHE A 221 -1.06 -5.73 8.10
N GLY A 222 -1.90 -6.74 8.34
CA GLY A 222 -3.35 -6.64 8.14
C GLY A 222 -3.85 -7.04 6.76
N LEU A 223 -5.16 -7.16 6.66
CA LEU A 223 -5.92 -7.61 5.49
C LEU A 223 -6.32 -6.38 4.68
N GLN A 224 -5.71 -6.16 3.52
CA GLN A 224 -5.93 -4.94 2.74
C GLN A 224 -7.00 -5.09 1.67
N LYS A 225 -7.17 -6.27 1.08
CA LYS A 225 -8.00 -6.44 -0.12
C LYS A 225 -8.92 -7.65 -0.06
N GLY A 226 -8.69 -8.57 0.87
CA GLY A 226 -9.43 -9.82 1.01
C GLY A 226 -9.15 -10.82 -0.10
N ALA A 227 -9.91 -11.91 -0.10
CA ALA A 227 -9.74 -13.01 -1.06
C ALA A 227 -9.92 -12.56 -2.52
N LEU A 228 -10.98 -11.81 -2.81
CA LEU A 228 -11.24 -11.31 -4.17
C LEU A 228 -10.10 -10.40 -4.65
N GLY A 229 -9.65 -9.46 -3.81
CA GLY A 229 -8.55 -8.58 -4.16
C GLY A 229 -7.23 -9.30 -4.39
N ALA A 230 -6.92 -10.32 -3.58
CA ALA A 230 -5.75 -11.18 -3.78
C ALA A 230 -5.78 -11.89 -5.15
N VAL A 231 -6.95 -12.36 -5.59
CA VAL A 231 -7.15 -12.99 -6.91
C VAL A 231 -7.06 -11.98 -8.04
N LEU A 232 -7.65 -10.80 -7.87
CA LEU A 232 -7.65 -9.76 -8.90
C LEU A 232 -6.26 -9.18 -9.12
N ASP A 233 -5.52 -8.93 -8.05
CA ASP A 233 -4.21 -8.29 -8.17
C ASP A 233 -3.08 -9.28 -8.38
N ASN A 234 -3.27 -10.57 -8.07
CA ASN A 234 -2.19 -11.54 -7.98
C ASN A 234 -1.08 -11.08 -7.00
N GLN A 235 -1.42 -10.20 -6.05
CA GLN A 235 -0.52 -9.65 -5.04
C GLN A 235 -1.30 -9.34 -3.78
N ALA A 236 -0.82 -9.81 -2.63
CA ALA A 236 -1.56 -9.67 -1.37
C ALA A 236 -0.65 -9.81 -0.15
N THR A 237 -1.10 -9.25 0.99
CA THR A 237 -0.43 -9.47 2.28
C THR A 237 -0.56 -10.93 2.74
N ALA A 238 0.12 -11.30 3.82
CA ALA A 238 -0.07 -12.61 4.44
C ALA A 238 -1.53 -12.86 4.85
N HIS A 239 -2.22 -11.81 5.33
CA HIS A 239 -3.61 -11.90 5.76
C HIS A 239 -4.54 -12.09 4.56
N ASP A 240 -4.32 -11.37 3.47
CA ASP A 240 -5.11 -11.52 2.25
C ASP A 240 -4.92 -12.91 1.62
N GLN A 241 -3.68 -13.44 1.59
CA GLN A 241 -3.40 -14.79 1.07
C GLN A 241 -3.99 -15.89 1.95
N ALA A 242 -3.90 -15.76 3.28
CA ALA A 242 -4.56 -16.67 4.21
C ALA A 242 -6.09 -16.63 4.04
N THR A 243 -6.66 -15.43 3.86
CA THR A 243 -8.10 -15.23 3.62
C THR A 243 -8.54 -15.92 2.33
N LEU A 244 -7.81 -15.71 1.23
CA LEU A 244 -8.08 -16.40 -0.02
C LEU A 244 -8.08 -17.92 0.14
N MET A 245 -7.07 -18.47 0.81
CA MET A 245 -6.97 -19.92 0.99
C MET A 245 -8.09 -20.45 1.91
N VAL A 246 -8.40 -19.78 3.03
CA VAL A 246 -9.50 -20.17 3.93
C VAL A 246 -10.84 -20.15 3.20
N GLU A 247 -11.14 -19.11 2.43
CA GLU A 247 -12.39 -19.03 1.68
C GLU A 247 -12.49 -20.12 0.60
N LEU A 248 -11.40 -20.43 -0.12
CA LEU A 248 -11.38 -21.50 -1.11
C LEU A 248 -11.58 -22.89 -0.48
N LEU A 249 -10.95 -23.15 0.67
CA LEU A 249 -11.10 -24.41 1.41
C LEU A 249 -12.52 -24.58 1.94
N ARG A 250 -13.10 -23.53 2.53
CA ARG A 250 -14.49 -23.53 3.00
C ARG A 250 -15.49 -23.69 1.86
N ALA A 251 -15.26 -23.02 0.73
CA ALA A 251 -16.05 -23.21 -0.49
C ALA A 251 -15.93 -24.64 -1.08
N SER A 252 -14.89 -25.38 -0.67
CA SER A 252 -14.67 -26.79 -1.02
C SER A 252 -15.19 -27.77 0.03
N GLY A 253 -15.92 -27.28 1.05
CA GLY A 253 -16.51 -28.10 2.11
C GLY A 253 -15.54 -28.52 3.22
N LEU A 254 -14.34 -27.92 3.29
CA LEU A 254 -13.35 -28.20 4.33
C LEU A 254 -13.49 -27.24 5.51
N GLU A 255 -13.27 -27.76 6.72
CA GLU A 255 -13.05 -26.93 7.91
C GLU A 255 -11.70 -26.23 7.75
N ALA A 256 -11.70 -24.90 7.76
CA ALA A 256 -10.49 -24.08 7.68
C ALA A 256 -10.60 -22.85 8.57
N ASN A 257 -9.54 -22.57 9.32
CA ASN A 257 -9.39 -21.47 10.25
C ASN A 257 -8.06 -20.75 10.01
N TYR A 258 -7.96 -19.54 10.52
CA TYR A 258 -6.72 -18.80 10.57
C TYR A 258 -5.95 -19.20 11.83
N VAL A 259 -4.63 -19.15 11.76
CA VAL A 259 -3.77 -19.20 12.94
C VAL A 259 -2.91 -17.96 12.93
N ARG A 260 -3.07 -17.15 13.97
CA ARG A 260 -2.23 -16.00 14.26
C ARG A 260 -1.11 -16.45 15.19
N GLY A 261 0.13 -16.20 14.82
CA GLY A 261 1.26 -16.60 15.64
C GLY A 261 2.54 -15.92 15.21
N ILE A 262 3.68 -16.56 15.49
CA ILE A 262 4.99 -15.95 15.31
C ILE A 262 5.78 -16.76 14.30
N ALA A 263 6.29 -16.08 13.27
CA ALA A 263 7.25 -16.62 12.32
C ALA A 263 8.66 -16.20 12.74
N ARG A 264 9.58 -17.16 12.88
CA ARG A 264 11.02 -16.91 12.97
C ARG A 264 11.66 -17.15 11.61
N LEU A 265 12.22 -16.10 11.04
CA LEU A 265 12.87 -16.12 9.74
C LEU A 265 14.36 -15.88 9.93
N SER A 266 15.19 -16.77 9.38
CA SER A 266 16.62 -16.49 9.23
C SER A 266 16.85 -15.38 8.22
N ALA A 267 18.04 -14.77 8.25
CA ALA A 267 18.45 -13.79 7.25
C ALA A 267 18.38 -14.32 5.81
N ALA A 268 18.71 -15.60 5.60
CA ALA A 268 18.59 -16.25 4.29
C ALA A 268 17.12 -16.37 3.86
N GLN A 269 16.25 -16.87 4.75
CA GLN A 269 14.81 -17.00 4.45
C GLN A 269 14.16 -15.64 4.14
N LEU A 270 14.54 -14.59 4.87
CA LEU A 270 14.02 -13.25 4.62
C LEU A 270 14.50 -12.69 3.28
N ALA A 271 15.79 -12.88 2.94
CA ALA A 271 16.34 -12.46 1.66
C ALA A 271 15.67 -13.22 0.49
N GLU A 272 15.55 -14.54 0.59
CA GLU A 272 14.92 -15.39 -0.42
C GLU A 272 13.43 -15.09 -0.61
N TRP A 273 12.73 -14.77 0.48
CA TRP A 273 11.30 -14.50 0.43
C TRP A 273 11.00 -13.05 0.01
N TRP A 274 11.62 -12.06 0.63
CA TRP A 274 11.24 -10.66 0.43
C TRP A 274 12.11 -9.95 -0.61
N GLY A 275 13.30 -10.45 -0.89
CA GLY A 275 14.26 -9.81 -1.80
C GLY A 275 14.94 -8.59 -1.20
N VAL A 276 15.11 -8.57 0.11
CA VAL A 276 15.66 -7.43 0.86
C VAL A 276 17.07 -7.75 1.36
N SER A 277 17.93 -6.75 1.40
CA SER A 277 19.27 -6.91 1.98
C SER A 277 19.16 -7.14 3.49
N THR A 278 19.81 -8.21 3.95
CA THR A 278 19.91 -8.57 5.37
C THR A 278 21.28 -8.25 5.98
N ALA A 279 22.14 -7.56 5.23
CA ALA A 279 23.45 -7.10 5.70
C ALA A 279 23.36 -6.02 6.79
N ASN A 280 22.20 -5.39 6.95
CA ASN A 280 21.95 -4.40 8.00
C ASN A 280 20.61 -4.66 8.69
N ALA A 281 20.67 -5.16 9.92
CA ALA A 281 19.50 -5.44 10.76
C ALA A 281 18.65 -4.19 11.04
N CYS A 282 19.26 -2.99 11.13
CA CYS A 282 18.50 -1.74 11.28
C CYS A 282 17.72 -1.37 10.01
N GLY A 283 18.25 -1.72 8.83
CA GLY A 283 17.52 -1.57 7.57
C GLY A 283 16.29 -2.50 7.51
N VAL A 284 16.45 -3.75 7.92
CA VAL A 284 15.34 -4.72 8.04
C VAL A 284 14.31 -4.26 9.07
N LEU A 285 14.76 -3.79 10.24
CA LEU A 285 13.88 -3.27 11.28
C LEU A 285 13.08 -2.06 10.80
N SER A 286 13.72 -1.15 10.06
CA SER A 286 13.05 0.00 9.43
C SER A 286 11.96 -0.47 8.46
N LEU A 287 12.23 -1.45 7.61
CA LEU A 287 11.23 -2.02 6.70
C LEU A 287 10.02 -2.61 7.46
N LEU A 288 10.28 -3.38 8.53
CA LEU A 288 9.22 -3.92 9.39
C LEU A 288 8.40 -2.80 10.06
N GLY A 289 9.05 -1.70 10.45
CA GLY A 289 8.40 -0.49 10.93
C GLY A 289 7.50 0.15 9.89
N GLN A 290 7.98 0.36 8.66
CA GLN A 290 7.15 0.90 7.56
C GLN A 290 5.95 0.01 7.25
N ALA A 291 6.14 -1.32 7.32
CA ALA A 291 5.10 -2.31 7.12
C ALA A 291 4.15 -2.48 8.32
N GLN A 292 4.49 -1.87 9.46
CA GLN A 292 3.81 -2.03 10.75
C GLN A 292 3.61 -3.49 11.18
N ILE A 293 4.55 -4.36 10.80
CA ILE A 293 4.57 -5.76 11.21
C ILE A 293 5.11 -5.83 12.64
N PRO A 294 4.34 -6.31 13.63
CA PRO A 294 4.80 -6.41 15.01
C PRO A 294 6.03 -7.32 15.12
N VAL A 295 7.07 -6.81 15.76
CA VAL A 295 8.33 -7.52 15.98
C VAL A 295 8.33 -8.08 17.40
N TYR A 296 8.78 -9.32 17.55
CA TYR A 296 8.97 -9.99 18.84
C TYR A 296 10.44 -10.03 19.25
N ALA A 297 11.30 -10.37 18.30
CA ALA A 297 12.75 -10.41 18.50
C ALA A 297 13.45 -10.12 17.18
N ILE A 298 14.59 -9.47 17.25
CA ILE A 298 15.48 -9.25 16.11
C ILE A 298 16.91 -9.50 16.58
N ASN A 299 17.66 -10.30 15.81
CA ASN A 299 19.01 -10.71 16.16
C ASN A 299 19.98 -10.31 15.06
N ALA A 300 21.18 -9.89 15.45
CA ALA A 300 22.24 -9.50 14.55
C ALA A 300 23.58 -10.14 14.98
N THR A 301 24.56 -10.13 14.08
CA THR A 301 25.90 -10.68 14.34
C THR A 301 26.65 -9.95 15.46
N THR A 302 26.30 -8.69 15.71
CA THR A 302 26.89 -7.85 16.76
C THR A 302 25.81 -7.10 17.51
N ALA A 303 25.97 -6.96 18.82
CA ALA A 303 25.09 -6.18 19.67
C ALA A 303 25.12 -4.68 19.30
N GLY A 304 23.98 -4.01 19.42
CA GLY A 304 23.90 -2.55 19.29
C GLY A 304 22.46 -2.04 19.38
N SER A 305 22.23 -0.79 19.00
CA SER A 305 20.89 -0.19 18.90
C SER A 305 20.70 0.50 17.53
N CYS A 306 19.47 0.56 17.05
CA CYS A 306 19.10 1.33 15.87
C CYS A 306 18.60 2.75 16.26
N PRO A 307 18.77 3.77 15.38
CA PRO A 307 19.52 3.77 14.13
C PRO A 307 21.01 4.06 14.40
N GLY A 308 21.92 3.10 14.15
CA GLY A 308 23.34 3.33 14.44
C GLY A 308 24.20 2.08 14.38
N THR A 309 23.58 0.91 14.56
CA THR A 309 24.26 -0.37 14.38
C THR A 309 24.27 -0.74 12.90
N VAL A 310 25.45 -1.11 12.39
CA VAL A 310 25.61 -1.73 11.07
C VAL A 310 26.09 -3.16 11.31
N ALA A 311 25.15 -4.08 11.48
CA ALA A 311 25.42 -5.49 11.68
C ALA A 311 24.45 -6.33 10.84
N ALA A 312 24.94 -7.46 10.33
CA ALA A 312 24.12 -8.38 9.56
C ALA A 312 23.05 -9.01 10.46
N LEU A 313 21.84 -9.13 9.93
CA LEU A 313 20.75 -9.87 10.58
C LEU A 313 21.14 -11.34 10.68
N THR A 314 20.81 -11.99 11.80
CA THR A 314 20.86 -13.46 11.92
C THR A 314 19.46 -14.05 11.78
N ASP A 315 18.51 -13.55 12.57
CA ASP A 315 17.11 -13.92 12.46
C ASP A 315 16.17 -12.83 13.01
N VAL A 316 14.89 -12.93 12.64
CA VAL A 316 13.83 -12.07 13.15
C VAL A 316 12.59 -12.88 13.44
N SER A 317 11.94 -12.60 14.57
CA SER A 317 10.64 -13.14 14.94
C SER A 317 9.57 -12.07 14.79
N ILE A 318 8.58 -12.31 13.93
CA ILE A 318 7.52 -11.37 13.58
C ILE A 318 6.15 -11.98 13.78
N GLU A 319 5.16 -11.14 14.07
CA GLU A 319 3.77 -11.57 14.02
C GLU A 319 3.37 -11.94 12.59
N HIS A 320 2.69 -13.07 12.44
CA HIS A 320 2.32 -13.65 11.16
C HIS A 320 0.98 -14.38 11.24
N VAL A 321 0.40 -14.68 10.07
CA VAL A 321 -0.84 -15.44 9.97
C VAL A 321 -0.73 -16.53 8.91
N TRP A 322 -1.29 -17.70 9.21
CA TRP A 322 -1.35 -18.84 8.30
C TRP A 322 -2.69 -19.57 8.42
N VAL A 323 -2.86 -20.65 7.66
CA VAL A 323 -4.10 -21.41 7.56
C VAL A 323 -3.95 -22.74 8.28
N LYS A 324 -5.00 -23.15 8.99
CA LYS A 324 -5.16 -24.50 9.53
C LYS A 324 -6.43 -25.10 8.97
N THR A 325 -6.37 -26.33 8.45
CA THR A 325 -7.52 -26.99 7.82
C THR A 325 -7.55 -28.48 8.10
N ARG A 326 -8.75 -29.05 8.13
CA ARG A 326 -8.98 -30.46 8.36
C ARG A 326 -9.13 -31.21 7.04
N ILE A 327 -8.21 -32.15 6.78
CA ILE A 327 -8.22 -32.99 5.57
C ILE A 327 -8.30 -34.44 6.03
N ASN A 328 -9.32 -35.17 5.58
CA ASN A 328 -9.55 -36.59 5.93
C ASN A 328 -9.47 -36.87 7.44
N GLY A 329 -10.01 -35.96 8.26
CA GLY A 329 -10.05 -36.09 9.72
C GLY A 329 -8.83 -35.51 10.46
N SER A 330 -7.71 -35.28 9.78
CA SER A 330 -6.47 -34.75 10.38
C SER A 330 -6.29 -33.24 10.14
N TRP A 331 -5.72 -32.54 11.13
CA TRP A 331 -5.42 -31.11 11.02
C TRP A 331 -4.04 -30.88 10.38
N TYR A 332 -4.00 -30.02 9.36
CA TYR A 332 -2.79 -29.59 8.69
C TYR A 332 -2.69 -28.07 8.66
N VAL A 333 -1.47 -27.54 8.54
CA VAL A 333 -1.22 -26.10 8.47
C VAL A 333 -0.52 -25.71 7.17
N PHE A 334 -0.86 -24.53 6.65
CA PHE A 334 -0.34 -24.00 5.39
C PHE A 334 -0.03 -22.52 5.55
N ASP A 335 1.18 -22.10 5.20
CA ASP A 335 1.50 -20.70 4.97
C ASP A 335 1.54 -20.44 3.46
N PRO A 336 0.46 -19.89 2.87
CA PRO A 336 0.44 -19.59 1.44
C PRO A 336 1.32 -18.39 1.07
N SER A 337 1.68 -17.55 2.04
CA SER A 337 2.48 -16.35 1.82
C SER A 337 3.98 -16.63 1.79
N TYR A 338 4.45 -17.62 2.54
CA TYR A 338 5.84 -18.05 2.56
C TYR A 338 6.25 -18.72 1.24
N LYS A 339 7.09 -18.02 0.46
CA LYS A 339 7.58 -18.50 -0.82
C LYS A 339 8.98 -17.91 -1.14
N PRO A 340 9.99 -18.74 -1.42
CA PRO A 340 11.28 -18.27 -1.89
C PRO A 340 11.17 -17.85 -3.36
N HIS A 341 12.10 -16.99 -3.78
CA HIS A 341 12.18 -16.48 -5.14
C HIS A 341 13.52 -16.78 -5.78
N THR A 342 13.50 -16.91 -7.11
CA THR A 342 14.69 -16.72 -7.94
C THR A 342 14.80 -15.25 -8.28
N PHE A 343 15.98 -14.67 -8.04
CA PHE A 343 16.26 -13.26 -8.33
C PHE A 343 17.02 -13.11 -9.64
N LYS A 344 16.64 -12.11 -10.43
CA LYS A 344 17.37 -11.66 -11.61
C LYS A 344 17.92 -10.27 -11.33
N SER A 345 19.24 -10.12 -11.50
CA SER A 345 19.85 -8.80 -11.49
C SER A 345 19.54 -8.08 -12.80
N GLY A 346 19.11 -6.83 -12.70
CA GLY A 346 18.94 -5.95 -13.85
C GLY A 346 20.27 -5.51 -14.43
N ILE A 347 20.23 -4.89 -15.60
CA ILE A 347 21.39 -4.15 -16.11
C ILE A 347 21.51 -2.83 -15.36
N ASP A 348 22.74 -2.36 -15.18
CA ASP A 348 22.96 -1.00 -14.69
C ASP A 348 22.56 0.00 -15.77
N LEU A 349 21.41 0.65 -15.59
CA LEU A 349 20.91 1.67 -16.52
C LEU A 349 21.78 2.93 -16.53
N ALA A 350 22.50 3.24 -15.45
CA ALA A 350 23.33 4.46 -15.39
C ALA A 350 24.70 4.26 -16.06
N SER A 351 25.18 3.02 -16.20
CA SER A 351 26.48 2.75 -16.81
C SER A 351 26.65 3.38 -18.20
N ALA A 352 27.88 3.84 -18.50
CA ALA A 352 28.20 4.49 -19.77
C ALA A 352 27.93 3.61 -21.00
N SER A 353 27.95 2.28 -20.84
CA SER A 353 27.73 1.29 -21.90
C SER A 353 26.25 0.95 -22.14
N THR A 354 25.32 1.37 -21.26
CA THR A 354 23.88 1.16 -21.43
C THR A 354 23.18 2.46 -21.82
N THR A 355 23.06 3.43 -20.91
CA THR A 355 22.48 4.75 -21.21
C THR A 355 23.48 5.87 -20.95
N GLY A 356 24.39 5.70 -19.98
CA GLY A 356 25.23 6.78 -19.47
C GLY A 356 24.42 7.88 -18.78
N TYR A 357 23.26 7.54 -18.23
CA TYR A 357 22.42 8.49 -17.50
C TYR A 357 23.15 8.98 -16.25
N ASP A 358 23.26 10.30 -16.16
CA ASP A 358 23.74 11.00 -14.98
C ASP A 358 22.72 12.08 -14.62
N ALA A 359 22.19 12.02 -13.40
CA ALA A 359 21.11 12.90 -12.98
C ALA A 359 21.55 14.37 -12.92
N ALA A 360 22.78 14.64 -12.46
CA ALA A 360 23.31 15.99 -12.33
C ALA A 360 23.53 16.65 -13.70
N THR A 361 24.10 15.91 -14.65
CA THR A 361 24.31 16.35 -16.04
C THR A 361 22.97 16.55 -16.75
N TYR A 362 22.03 15.61 -16.58
CA TYR A 362 20.70 15.73 -17.17
C TYR A 362 19.96 16.98 -16.63
N LEU A 363 19.98 17.20 -15.32
CA LEU A 363 19.32 18.33 -14.68
C LEU A 363 19.94 19.67 -15.08
N SER A 364 21.27 19.79 -15.02
CA SER A 364 21.98 21.01 -15.45
C SER A 364 21.74 21.33 -16.93
N SER A 365 21.73 20.30 -17.79
CA SER A 365 21.39 20.45 -19.22
C SER A 365 19.95 20.92 -19.43
N ALA A 366 19.00 20.40 -18.64
CA ALA A 366 17.60 20.81 -18.66
C ALA A 366 17.38 22.25 -18.14
N GLN A 367 18.19 22.69 -17.18
CA GLN A 367 18.14 24.03 -16.58
C GLN A 367 18.93 25.08 -17.35
N SER A 368 19.64 24.69 -18.42
CA SER A 368 20.42 25.62 -19.24
C SER A 368 19.53 26.72 -19.84
N GLY A 369 19.72 27.96 -19.39
CA GLY A 369 18.90 29.11 -19.78
C GLY A 369 17.53 29.21 -19.10
N ALA A 370 17.25 28.35 -18.12
CA ALA A 370 16.02 28.39 -17.33
C ALA A 370 16.14 29.39 -16.15
N THR A 371 15.02 29.97 -15.76
CA THR A 371 14.89 30.66 -14.47
C THR A 371 14.39 29.65 -13.45
N VAL A 372 15.21 29.34 -12.46
CA VAL A 372 14.87 28.41 -11.37
C VAL A 372 14.82 29.22 -10.08
N THR A 373 13.68 29.21 -9.42
CA THR A 373 13.48 29.82 -8.09
C THR A 373 13.00 28.75 -7.11
N ALA A 374 12.80 29.12 -5.85
CA ALA A 374 12.18 28.25 -4.87
C ALA A 374 10.75 27.84 -5.27
N ASP A 375 10.00 28.75 -5.89
CA ASP A 375 8.55 28.61 -6.04
C ASP A 375 8.15 28.23 -7.47
N TYR A 376 9.00 28.51 -8.46
CA TYR A 376 8.72 28.21 -9.86
C TYR A 376 9.98 27.99 -10.69
N VAL A 377 9.76 27.27 -11.80
CA VAL A 377 10.72 27.16 -12.89
C VAL A 377 10.08 27.68 -14.16
N GLN A 378 10.83 28.48 -14.92
CA GLN A 378 10.40 29.01 -16.21
C GLN A 378 11.49 28.76 -17.27
N ASN A 379 11.07 28.57 -18.51
CA ASN A 379 11.97 28.42 -19.66
C ASN A 379 12.95 27.23 -19.56
N LEU A 380 12.51 26.09 -19.01
CA LEU A 380 13.27 24.83 -19.08
C LEU A 380 13.66 24.52 -20.53
N ASN A 381 14.91 24.08 -20.73
CA ASN A 381 15.45 23.76 -22.04
C ASN A 381 14.87 22.44 -22.56
N ARG A 382 13.68 22.53 -23.16
CA ARG A 382 12.95 21.37 -23.73
C ARG A 382 13.74 20.68 -24.84
N THR A 383 14.59 21.40 -25.57
CA THR A 383 15.43 20.82 -26.62
C THR A 383 16.47 19.89 -26.00
N ASN A 384 17.20 20.36 -24.99
CA ASN A 384 18.18 19.54 -24.27
C ASN A 384 17.54 18.32 -23.60
N ILE A 385 16.38 18.51 -22.96
CA ILE A 385 15.61 17.40 -22.37
C ILE A 385 15.33 16.31 -23.41
N ARG A 386 14.78 16.69 -24.58
CA ARG A 386 14.46 15.72 -25.64
C ARG A 386 15.72 15.07 -26.22
N ASN A 387 16.78 15.83 -26.45
CA ASN A 387 18.03 15.32 -27.02
C ASN A 387 18.70 14.31 -26.07
N ASN A 388 18.74 14.59 -24.77
CA ASN A 388 19.28 13.68 -23.77
C ASN A 388 18.45 12.39 -23.69
N LEU A 389 17.12 12.50 -23.59
CA LEU A 389 16.23 11.33 -23.57
C LEU A 389 16.34 10.48 -24.84
N ALA A 390 16.43 11.11 -26.01
CA ALA A 390 16.64 10.41 -27.29
C ALA A 390 18.00 9.70 -27.32
N THR A 391 19.05 10.32 -26.78
CA THR A 391 20.39 9.72 -26.66
C THR A 391 20.37 8.49 -25.75
N TYR A 392 19.78 8.62 -24.55
CA TYR A 392 19.68 7.50 -23.61
C TYR A 392 18.86 6.35 -24.18
N ALA A 393 17.71 6.64 -24.81
CA ALA A 393 16.87 5.63 -25.44
C ALA A 393 17.59 4.92 -26.60
N THR A 394 18.34 5.66 -27.41
CA THR A 394 19.11 5.09 -28.54
C THR A 394 20.23 4.19 -28.04
N LYS A 395 21.01 4.65 -27.04
CA LYS A 395 22.08 3.83 -26.45
C LYS A 395 21.51 2.55 -25.81
N LEU A 396 20.42 2.67 -25.05
CA LEU A 396 19.75 1.52 -24.45
C LEU A 396 19.29 0.52 -25.52
N ALA A 397 18.60 1.00 -26.56
CA ALA A 397 18.11 0.15 -27.63
C ALA A 397 19.25 -0.55 -28.37
N SER A 398 20.37 0.14 -28.63
CA SER A 398 21.56 -0.45 -29.24
C SER A 398 22.21 -1.49 -28.33
N HIS A 399 22.37 -1.18 -27.04
CA HIS A 399 22.90 -2.13 -26.05
C HIS A 399 22.06 -3.41 -25.99
N LEU A 400 20.74 -3.27 -25.92
CA LEU A 400 19.83 -4.40 -25.83
C LEU A 400 19.88 -5.28 -27.09
N ARG A 401 19.91 -4.69 -28.29
CA ARG A 401 20.02 -5.46 -29.55
C ARG A 401 21.33 -6.22 -29.65
N ALA A 402 22.44 -5.61 -29.24
CA ALA A 402 23.76 -6.21 -29.36
C ALA A 402 24.03 -7.29 -28.30
N ASN A 403 23.63 -7.05 -27.04
CA ASN A 403 24.06 -7.88 -25.91
C ASN A 403 22.93 -8.73 -25.30
N LYS A 404 21.67 -8.40 -25.59
CA LYS A 404 20.48 -8.98 -24.96
C LYS A 404 19.36 -9.28 -25.99
N PRO A 405 19.64 -9.83 -27.19
CA PRO A 405 18.65 -9.92 -28.28
C PRO A 405 17.43 -10.81 -27.96
N ALA A 406 17.58 -11.78 -27.05
CA ALA A 406 16.50 -12.67 -26.59
C ALA A 406 16.07 -12.40 -25.14
N ALA A 407 16.52 -11.29 -24.54
CA ALA A 407 16.23 -10.98 -23.15
C ALA A 407 14.75 -10.68 -22.93
N THR A 408 14.21 -11.19 -21.82
CA THR A 408 12.93 -10.76 -21.29
C THR A 408 13.08 -9.41 -20.58
N LEU A 409 11.96 -8.76 -20.28
CA LEU A 409 11.98 -7.51 -19.51
C LEU A 409 12.69 -7.68 -18.15
N ASP A 410 12.52 -8.84 -17.52
CA ASP A 410 13.07 -9.13 -16.20
C ASP A 410 14.59 -9.34 -16.24
N ASP A 411 15.16 -9.69 -17.41
CA ASP A 411 16.61 -9.76 -17.62
C ASP A 411 17.26 -8.37 -17.82
N VAL A 412 16.43 -7.33 -17.99
CA VAL A 412 16.84 -5.94 -18.19
C VAL A 412 16.59 -5.12 -16.93
N LEU A 413 15.36 -5.13 -16.41
CA LEU A 413 15.00 -4.37 -15.20
C LEU A 413 15.45 -5.06 -13.92
N GLY A 414 15.73 -6.37 -14.00
CA GLY A 414 15.80 -7.23 -12.83
C GLY A 414 14.41 -7.58 -12.33
N GLY A 415 14.37 -8.40 -11.30
CA GLY A 415 13.12 -8.81 -10.68
C GLY A 415 13.28 -10.06 -9.85
N LYS A 416 12.15 -10.55 -9.37
CA LYS A 416 12.07 -11.82 -8.65
C LYS A 416 10.92 -12.64 -9.21
N THR A 417 11.06 -13.95 -9.18
CA THR A 417 10.02 -14.89 -9.60
C THR A 417 9.82 -15.92 -8.51
N ILE A 418 8.57 -16.19 -8.13
CA ILE A 418 8.23 -17.22 -7.15
C ILE A 418 8.78 -18.56 -7.62
N VAL A 419 9.49 -19.29 -6.76
CA VAL A 419 9.84 -20.69 -7.00
C VAL A 419 8.56 -21.52 -6.82
N PRO A 420 7.98 -22.08 -7.89
CA PRO A 420 6.68 -22.75 -7.79
C PRO A 420 6.77 -24.03 -6.95
N PHE A 421 5.68 -24.34 -6.26
CA PHE A 421 5.50 -25.58 -5.51
C PHE A 421 4.36 -26.40 -6.14
N TYR A 422 4.60 -27.67 -6.43
CA TYR A 422 3.60 -28.58 -7.03
C TYR A 422 3.35 -29.85 -6.19
N GLY A 423 3.85 -29.89 -4.96
CA GLY A 423 3.69 -31.04 -4.06
C GLY A 423 2.36 -31.04 -3.30
N ALA A 424 2.16 -32.08 -2.49
CA ALA A 424 1.08 -32.15 -1.51
C ALA A 424 1.66 -31.91 -0.10
N LEU A 425 1.31 -30.78 0.52
CA LEU A 425 1.87 -30.42 1.82
C LEU A 425 0.96 -30.96 2.93
N ARG A 426 1.52 -31.77 3.83
CA ARG A 426 0.81 -32.44 4.95
C ARG A 426 1.50 -32.21 6.28
N GLN A 427 1.94 -30.98 6.50
CA GLN A 427 2.59 -30.58 7.75
C GLN A 427 1.54 -30.24 8.83
N THR A 428 1.82 -30.61 10.08
CA THR A 428 0.98 -30.32 11.25
C THR A 428 1.48 -29.10 12.04
N SER A 429 2.66 -28.60 11.69
CA SER A 429 3.29 -27.38 12.21
C SER A 429 4.09 -26.69 11.09
N LEU A 430 4.25 -25.36 11.15
CA LEU A 430 5.12 -24.67 10.20
C LEU A 430 6.59 -24.80 10.63
N PRO A 431 7.54 -25.11 9.72
CA PRO A 431 8.96 -25.17 10.05
C PRO A 431 9.53 -23.85 10.61
N HIS A 432 9.00 -22.71 10.15
CA HIS A 432 9.38 -21.37 10.60
C HIS A 432 8.51 -20.82 11.73
N GLN A 433 7.63 -21.63 12.34
CA GLN A 433 6.90 -21.19 13.52
C GLN A 433 7.86 -21.06 14.71
N ASN A 434 7.82 -19.90 15.37
CA ASN A 434 8.49 -19.74 16.66
C ASN A 434 7.54 -20.08 17.80
N THR A 435 7.77 -21.22 18.45
CA THR A 435 6.94 -21.72 19.55
C THR A 435 7.31 -21.11 20.92
N ALA A 436 8.28 -20.19 20.98
CA ALA A 436 8.58 -19.44 22.20
C ALA A 436 7.41 -18.53 22.64
N TRP A 437 6.48 -18.24 21.73
CA TRP A 437 5.24 -17.52 22.00
C TRP A 437 4.03 -18.32 21.51
N GLY A 438 2.90 -18.13 22.19
CA GLY A 438 1.65 -18.80 21.84
C GLY A 438 1.08 -18.33 20.49
N SER A 439 0.29 -19.21 19.88
CA SER A 439 -0.53 -18.91 18.71
C SER A 439 -2.02 -18.95 19.07
N GLU A 440 -2.83 -18.22 18.32
CA GLU A 440 -4.28 -18.12 18.47
C GLU A 440 -4.96 -18.65 17.20
N GLU A 441 -5.89 -19.58 17.35
CA GLU A 441 -6.75 -20.03 16.26
C GLU A 441 -7.98 -19.13 16.16
N LEU A 442 -8.28 -18.65 14.96
CA LEU A 442 -9.33 -17.68 14.70
C LEU A 442 -10.26 -18.22 13.61
N ALA A 443 -11.56 -18.21 13.88
CA ALA A 443 -12.55 -18.50 12.85
C ALA A 443 -12.60 -17.38 11.79
N GLU A 444 -12.48 -16.12 12.23
CA GLU A 444 -12.42 -14.95 11.35
C GLU A 444 -11.32 -14.01 11.81
N LEU A 445 -10.71 -13.30 10.86
CA LEU A 445 -9.77 -12.24 11.19
C LEU A 445 -10.53 -11.04 11.79
N PRO A 446 -10.14 -10.57 12.98
CA PRO A 446 -10.82 -9.47 13.65
C PRO A 446 -10.88 -8.20 12.80
N GLY A 447 -11.96 -7.42 12.98
CA GLY A 447 -12.15 -6.15 12.26
C GLY A 447 -11.00 -5.15 12.44
N TYR A 448 -10.32 -5.18 13.59
CA TYR A 448 -9.14 -4.35 13.81
C TYR A 448 -7.96 -4.70 12.89
N MET A 449 -7.95 -5.85 12.21
CA MET A 449 -6.89 -6.18 11.23
C MET A 449 -7.19 -5.66 9.83
N LYS A 450 -8.32 -4.97 9.63
CA LYS A 450 -8.81 -4.52 8.31
C LYS A 450 -8.82 -2.99 8.25
N PRO A 451 -8.14 -2.34 7.30
CA PRO A 451 -8.27 -0.90 7.15
C PRO A 451 -9.69 -0.54 6.69
N THR A 452 -10.13 0.68 6.98
CA THR A 452 -11.48 1.14 6.68
C THR A 452 -11.50 2.43 5.89
N LEU A 453 -12.52 2.59 5.05
CA LEU A 453 -12.92 3.84 4.40
C LEU A 453 -14.28 4.26 4.95
N ARG A 454 -14.31 5.43 5.59
CA ARG A 454 -15.53 6.12 5.98
C ARG A 454 -15.87 7.19 4.94
N VAL A 455 -17.11 7.17 4.45
CA VAL A 455 -17.67 8.11 3.48
C VAL A 455 -18.73 8.96 4.17
N GLN A 456 -18.53 10.27 4.17
CA GLN A 456 -19.47 11.23 4.75
C GLN A 456 -19.94 12.23 3.71
N TYR A 457 -21.26 12.28 3.48
CA TYR A 457 -21.86 13.20 2.51
C TYR A 457 -23.34 13.45 2.81
N GLN A 458 -23.69 14.70 3.14
CA GLN A 458 -25.09 15.14 3.24
C GLN A 458 -25.96 14.17 4.07
N GLY A 459 -25.57 13.89 5.31
CA GLY A 459 -26.28 12.94 6.19
C GLY A 459 -25.97 11.45 5.97
N ILE A 460 -25.30 11.08 4.88
CA ILE A 460 -24.70 9.74 4.72
C ILE A 460 -23.44 9.68 5.58
N ASP A 461 -23.31 8.65 6.40
CA ASP A 461 -22.12 8.32 7.17
C ASP A 461 -21.94 6.80 7.20
N GLN A 462 -21.10 6.29 6.30
CA GLN A 462 -20.95 4.85 6.07
C GLN A 462 -19.49 4.45 6.13
N THR A 463 -19.19 3.38 6.88
CA THR A 463 -17.84 2.84 7.02
C THR A 463 -17.76 1.45 6.41
N TYR A 464 -16.76 1.23 5.57
CA TYR A 464 -16.48 -0.07 4.97
C TYR A 464 -15.07 -0.52 5.32
N THR A 465 -14.88 -1.80 5.60
CA THR A 465 -13.54 -2.40 5.55
C THR A 465 -13.11 -2.52 4.09
N SER A 466 -11.81 -2.38 3.83
CA SER A 466 -11.27 -2.32 2.48
C SER A 466 -11.57 -3.57 1.66
N ASP A 467 -11.50 -4.75 2.28
CA ASP A 467 -11.86 -6.04 1.68
C ASP A 467 -13.34 -6.16 1.29
N ALA A 468 -14.22 -5.49 2.02
CA ALA A 468 -15.64 -5.53 1.74
C ALA A 468 -16.02 -4.71 0.50
N ILE A 469 -15.15 -3.79 0.04
CA ILE A 469 -15.36 -2.90 -1.11
C ILE A 469 -14.31 -3.06 -2.23
N TYR A 470 -13.25 -3.83 -2.02
CA TYR A 470 -12.20 -4.01 -3.03
C TYR A 470 -12.75 -4.72 -4.27
N GLY A 471 -12.54 -4.13 -5.45
CA GLY A 471 -13.05 -4.67 -6.71
C GLY A 471 -14.58 -4.56 -6.87
N ARG A 472 -15.28 -3.91 -5.95
CA ARG A 472 -16.74 -3.69 -5.99
C ARG A 472 -17.10 -2.27 -6.39
N ARG A 473 -18.31 -2.09 -6.90
CA ARG A 473 -18.77 -0.77 -7.40
C ARG A 473 -19.43 0.02 -6.27
N LEU A 474 -18.71 0.98 -5.70
CA LEU A 474 -19.26 1.95 -4.75
C LEU A 474 -19.62 3.26 -5.48
N THR A 475 -20.90 3.61 -5.50
CA THR A 475 -21.40 4.77 -6.25
C THR A 475 -22.31 5.65 -5.42
N LEU A 476 -22.34 6.94 -5.75
CA LEU A 476 -23.26 7.92 -5.20
C LEU A 476 -24.18 8.40 -6.32
N THR A 477 -25.49 8.26 -6.12
CA THR A 477 -26.55 8.69 -7.06
C THR A 477 -27.53 9.62 -6.35
N TYR A 478 -28.48 10.22 -7.06
CA TYR A 478 -29.55 11.02 -6.45
C TYR A 478 -30.92 10.46 -6.83
N ASN A 479 -31.87 10.48 -5.88
CA ASN A 479 -33.26 10.11 -6.13
C ASN A 479 -34.08 11.30 -6.68
N GLY A 480 -35.38 11.10 -6.94
CA GLY A 480 -36.28 12.14 -7.46
C GLY A 480 -36.44 13.37 -6.56
N ALA A 481 -36.15 13.24 -5.26
CA ALA A 481 -36.15 14.34 -4.29
C ALA A 481 -34.76 15.03 -4.15
N ASN A 482 -33.82 14.73 -5.05
CA ASN A 482 -32.42 15.18 -4.98
C ASN A 482 -31.68 14.80 -3.69
N GLN A 483 -32.12 13.73 -3.02
CA GLN A 483 -31.39 13.14 -1.91
C GLN A 483 -30.31 12.21 -2.45
N PRO A 484 -29.08 12.28 -1.95
CA PRO A 484 -28.05 11.35 -2.34
C PRO A 484 -28.35 9.95 -1.81
N VAL A 485 -28.02 8.93 -2.60
CA VAL A 485 -28.17 7.52 -2.29
C VAL A 485 -26.84 6.84 -2.57
N LEU A 486 -26.18 6.38 -1.51
CA LEU A 486 -24.99 5.54 -1.61
C LEU A 486 -25.41 4.14 -2.07
N LYS A 487 -24.68 3.57 -3.02
CA LYS A 487 -24.97 2.26 -3.59
C LYS A 487 -23.72 1.39 -3.66
N LEU A 488 -23.82 0.16 -3.16
CA LEU A 488 -22.82 -0.89 -3.32
C LEU A 488 -23.33 -1.91 -4.34
N ASP A 489 -22.55 -2.10 -5.41
CA ASP A 489 -22.91 -2.90 -6.59
C ASP A 489 -24.25 -2.51 -7.26
N GLY A 490 -24.74 -1.30 -6.97
CA GLY A 490 -26.01 -0.77 -7.49
C GLY A 490 -27.18 -0.90 -6.51
N VAL A 491 -27.00 -1.60 -5.40
CA VAL A 491 -27.99 -1.71 -4.31
C VAL A 491 -27.81 -0.55 -3.34
N ALA A 492 -28.90 0.12 -2.96
CA ALA A 492 -28.86 1.22 -2.00
C ALA A 492 -28.38 0.76 -0.62
N VAL A 493 -27.54 1.56 0.03
CA VAL A 493 -27.00 1.30 1.37
C VAL A 493 -27.46 2.38 2.32
N GLY A 494 -28.10 1.96 3.42
CA GLY A 494 -28.64 2.87 4.42
C GLY A 494 -29.74 3.77 3.86
N ASN A 495 -30.07 4.82 4.61
CA ASN A 495 -31.07 5.80 4.21
C ASN A 495 -30.49 6.79 3.19
N PRO A 496 -31.32 7.34 2.27
CA PRO A 496 -30.94 8.52 1.50
C PRO A 496 -30.49 9.65 2.42
N GLY A 497 -29.51 10.43 1.96
CA GLY A 497 -29.04 11.62 2.67
C GLY A 497 -30.00 12.80 2.56
N THR A 498 -29.57 13.94 3.07
CA THR A 498 -30.25 15.23 2.99
C THR A 498 -30.25 15.74 1.54
N ALA A 499 -31.40 16.25 1.09
CA ALA A 499 -31.57 16.77 -0.25
C ALA A 499 -30.58 17.91 -0.56
N VAL A 500 -30.07 17.93 -1.80
CA VAL A 500 -29.10 18.92 -2.27
C VAL A 500 -29.68 19.71 -3.44
N THR A 501 -29.50 21.03 -3.45
CA THR A 501 -29.85 21.86 -4.60
C THR A 501 -29.09 21.39 -5.86
N PRO A 502 -29.78 21.05 -6.97
CA PRO A 502 -29.12 20.59 -8.19
C PRO A 502 -28.04 21.55 -8.69
N GLY A 503 -26.85 21.02 -8.99
CA GLY A 503 -25.68 21.76 -9.44
C GLY A 503 -24.82 22.36 -8.32
N ALA A 504 -25.27 22.32 -7.05
CA ALA A 504 -24.51 22.87 -5.94
C ALA A 504 -23.19 22.12 -5.73
N SER A 505 -22.08 22.87 -5.67
CA SER A 505 -20.79 22.31 -5.28
C SER A 505 -20.83 22.03 -3.78
N THR A 506 -20.78 20.76 -3.38
CA THR A 506 -20.92 20.32 -1.98
C THR A 506 -19.74 19.44 -1.57
N PRO A 507 -19.26 19.54 -0.32
CA PRO A 507 -18.13 18.74 0.16
C PRO A 507 -18.57 17.30 0.45
N ILE A 508 -17.75 16.34 0.01
CA ILE A 508 -17.76 14.94 0.42
C ILE A 508 -16.45 14.64 1.14
N THR A 509 -16.53 14.02 2.32
CA THR A 509 -15.37 13.73 3.16
C THR A 509 -15.10 12.23 3.19
N PHE A 510 -13.84 11.86 3.04
CA PHE A 510 -13.35 10.50 3.11
C PHE A 510 -12.37 10.40 4.26
N THR A 511 -12.50 9.36 5.09
CA THR A 511 -11.55 9.05 6.15
C THR A 511 -11.06 7.62 6.01
N VAL A 512 -9.76 7.46 5.79
CA VAL A 512 -9.06 6.17 5.74
C VAL A 512 -8.40 5.92 7.08
N THR A 513 -8.69 4.78 7.69
CA THR A 513 -8.09 4.33 8.96
C THR A 513 -7.41 2.98 8.76
N HIS A 514 -6.13 2.90 9.09
CA HIS A 514 -5.34 1.67 9.01
C HIS A 514 -5.42 0.92 10.34
N ASN A 515 -6.55 0.23 10.56
CA ASN A 515 -6.83 -0.40 11.85
C ASN A 515 -5.80 -1.47 12.26
N ALA A 516 -5.06 -2.05 11.31
CA ALA A 516 -4.01 -3.03 11.63
C ALA A 516 -2.71 -2.37 12.14
N TYR A 517 -2.49 -1.08 11.89
CA TYR A 517 -1.21 -0.41 12.18
C TYR A 517 -1.24 0.22 13.56
N VAL A 518 -0.23 -0.01 14.40
CA VAL A 518 -0.17 0.60 15.73
C VAL A 518 -0.08 2.11 15.64
N SER A 519 0.79 2.64 14.78
CA SER A 519 0.83 4.07 14.52
C SER A 519 -0.37 4.52 13.68
N THR A 520 -0.90 5.70 14.01
CA THR A 520 -2.02 6.32 13.29
C THR A 520 -1.55 7.25 12.18
N TRP A 521 -0.25 7.41 11.94
CA TRP A 521 0.27 8.41 11.00
C TRP A 521 -0.06 8.12 9.54
N ALA A 522 -0.38 6.87 9.22
CA ALA A 522 -0.91 6.48 7.92
C ALA A 522 -2.40 6.81 7.74
N ASN A 523 -3.14 7.13 8.81
CA ASN A 523 -4.55 7.52 8.71
C ASN A 523 -4.67 8.87 8.01
N HIS A 524 -5.71 9.03 7.21
CA HIS A 524 -5.89 10.26 6.45
C HIS A 524 -7.36 10.60 6.31
N SER A 525 -7.70 11.87 6.50
CA SER A 525 -9.02 12.42 6.20
C SER A 525 -8.87 13.58 5.23
N PHE A 526 -9.66 13.57 4.16
CA PHE A 526 -9.65 14.62 3.14
C PHE A 526 -11.07 14.87 2.60
N THR A 527 -11.26 16.07 2.07
CA THR A 527 -12.54 16.51 1.50
C THR A 527 -12.36 16.88 0.04
N GLN A 528 -13.30 16.42 -0.79
CA GLN A 528 -13.41 16.82 -2.20
C GLN A 528 -14.75 17.51 -2.43
N ARG A 529 -14.88 18.28 -3.52
CA ARG A 529 -16.14 18.94 -3.88
C ARG A 529 -16.76 18.25 -5.09
N ILE A 530 -18.03 17.90 -4.99
CA ILE A 530 -18.83 17.32 -6.08
C ILE A 530 -20.04 18.20 -6.40
N LYS A 531 -20.52 18.16 -7.65
CA LYS A 531 -21.75 18.84 -8.07
C LYS A 531 -22.96 17.98 -7.71
N GLY A 532 -23.70 18.35 -6.67
CA GLY A 532 -24.79 17.55 -6.14
C GLY A 532 -26.11 17.69 -6.90
N GLY A 533 -27.05 16.76 -6.65
CA GLY A 533 -28.41 16.74 -7.18
C GLY A 533 -28.52 16.37 -8.66
N GLY A 534 -29.77 16.32 -9.15
CA GLY A 534 -30.09 16.00 -10.54
C GLY A 534 -29.75 14.55 -10.92
N THR A 535 -29.29 14.35 -12.17
CA THR A 535 -28.94 13.01 -12.70
C THR A 535 -27.47 12.65 -12.49
N ASN A 536 -26.74 13.41 -11.67
CA ASN A 536 -25.33 13.19 -11.42
C ASN A 536 -25.08 11.81 -10.77
N THR A 537 -24.03 11.14 -11.22
CA THR A 537 -23.57 9.87 -10.65
C THR A 537 -22.06 9.95 -10.44
N PHE A 538 -21.62 9.62 -9.24
CA PHE A 538 -20.20 9.61 -8.88
C PHE A 538 -19.76 8.20 -8.54
N LEU A 539 -18.58 7.83 -9.04
CA LEU A 539 -17.88 6.62 -8.64
C LEU A 539 -16.90 6.96 -7.52
N ILE A 540 -16.97 6.23 -6.41
CA ILE A 540 -15.96 6.27 -5.35
C ILE A 540 -14.94 5.17 -5.67
N ALA A 541 -13.91 5.53 -6.43
CA ALA A 541 -12.83 4.63 -6.81
C ALA A 541 -11.85 4.49 -5.63
N ASN A 542 -11.57 3.25 -5.25
CA ASN A 542 -10.65 2.94 -4.15
C ASN A 542 -9.66 1.85 -4.56
N GLY A 543 -8.44 1.95 -4.04
CA GLY A 543 -7.36 0.98 -4.18
C GLY A 543 -6.52 0.92 -2.90
N TRP A 544 -6.00 -0.27 -2.60
CA TRP A 544 -5.40 -0.61 -1.31
C TRP A 544 -4.18 -1.48 -1.55
N GLY A 545 -2.98 -0.98 -1.24
CA GLY A 545 -1.75 -1.70 -1.58
C GLY A 545 -1.48 -1.74 -3.09
N PRO A 546 -0.46 -2.51 -3.54
CA PRO A 546 -0.11 -2.62 -4.96
C PRO A 546 -1.24 -3.26 -5.78
N ALA A 547 -1.84 -2.53 -6.72
CA ALA A 547 -2.89 -3.07 -7.58
C ALA A 547 -2.29 -3.68 -8.85
N GLY A 548 -2.79 -4.86 -9.23
CA GLY A 548 -2.45 -5.51 -10.49
C GLY A 548 -3.41 -5.09 -11.61
N ARG A 549 -3.39 -5.81 -12.73
CA ARG A 549 -4.30 -5.54 -13.87
C ARG A 549 -5.74 -5.97 -13.63
N GLY A 550 -5.98 -6.95 -12.76
CA GLY A 550 -7.27 -7.62 -12.64
C GLY A 550 -8.43 -6.74 -12.15
N PRO A 551 -8.26 -5.73 -11.26
CA PRO A 551 -9.36 -4.82 -10.93
C PRO A 551 -9.87 -4.06 -12.15
N ALA A 552 -8.97 -3.55 -13.00
CA ALA A 552 -9.36 -2.83 -14.21
C ALA A 552 -10.10 -3.76 -15.20
N GLU A 553 -9.62 -4.98 -15.38
CA GLU A 553 -10.27 -6.00 -16.20
C GLU A 553 -11.64 -6.41 -15.64
N ASN A 554 -11.74 -6.59 -14.32
CA ASN A 554 -12.99 -6.89 -13.63
C ASN A 554 -14.04 -5.80 -13.86
N TYR A 555 -13.66 -4.53 -13.74
CA TYR A 555 -14.56 -3.41 -14.04
C TYR A 555 -14.97 -3.37 -15.51
N ARG A 556 -14.04 -3.59 -16.45
CA ARG A 556 -14.36 -3.65 -17.90
C ARG A 556 -15.32 -4.78 -18.23
N ARG A 557 -15.12 -5.97 -17.64
CA ARG A 557 -16.02 -7.11 -17.80
C ARG A 557 -17.40 -6.80 -17.23
N THR A 558 -17.47 -6.33 -15.99
CA THR A 558 -18.75 -5.96 -15.34
C THR A 558 -19.50 -4.92 -16.17
N LEU A 559 -18.80 -3.91 -16.72
CA LEU A 559 -19.40 -2.93 -17.63
C LEU A 559 -19.92 -3.56 -18.92
N SER A 560 -19.21 -4.56 -19.46
CA SER A 560 -19.60 -5.28 -20.68
C SER A 560 -20.83 -6.15 -20.44
N ASP A 561 -20.89 -6.86 -19.32
CA ASP A 561 -22.02 -7.71 -18.92
C ASP A 561 -23.30 -6.88 -18.69
N LEU A 562 -23.16 -5.61 -18.32
CA LEU A 562 -24.28 -4.66 -18.12
C LEU A 562 -24.75 -3.96 -19.42
N ARG A 563 -24.00 -4.02 -20.52
CA ARG A 563 -24.40 -3.40 -21.81
C ARG A 563 -25.60 -4.08 -22.48
N PRO A 564 -25.70 -5.43 -22.53
CA PRO A 564 -26.88 -6.12 -23.08
C PRO A 564 -28.18 -5.85 -22.32
N ALA A 565 -28.10 -5.52 -21.02
CA ALA A 565 -29.28 -5.21 -20.20
C ALA A 565 -29.92 -3.84 -20.53
N ARG A 566 -29.24 -2.98 -21.32
CA ARG A 566 -29.78 -1.69 -21.80
C ARG A 566 -30.45 -1.77 -23.17
N SER A 567 -30.40 -2.91 -23.86
CA SER A 567 -30.95 -3.07 -25.22
C SER A 567 -32.22 -3.91 -25.30
N MET A 568 -32.88 -4.23 -24.18
CA MET A 568 -34.22 -4.82 -24.24
C MET A 568 -35.27 -3.71 -24.45
N PRO A 569 -36.06 -3.74 -25.55
CA PRO A 569 -37.22 -2.89 -25.68
C PRO A 569 -38.21 -3.18 -24.55
N ALA A 570 -38.86 -2.14 -24.02
CA ALA A 570 -39.99 -2.33 -23.12
C ALA A 570 -41.05 -3.22 -23.80
N PRO A 571 -41.66 -4.18 -23.10
CA PRO A 571 -42.79 -4.91 -23.65
C PRO A 571 -43.89 -3.91 -23.97
N ALA A 572 -44.35 -3.90 -25.22
CA ALA A 572 -45.47 -3.09 -25.65
C ALA A 572 -46.72 -3.55 -24.88
N SER A 573 -47.30 -2.64 -24.10
CA SER A 573 -48.66 -2.74 -23.57
C SER A 573 -49.58 -1.87 -24.40
#